data_AF-A0A3C0ZT09-F1
#
_entry.id   AF-A0A3C0ZT09-F1
#
_cell.length_a   1.000
_cell.length_b   1.000
_cell.length_c   1.000
_cell.angle_alpha   90.00
_cell.angle_beta   90.00
_cell.angle_gamma   90.00
#
_symmetry.space_group_name_H-M   'P 1'
#
loop_
_entity.id
_entity.type
_entity.pdbx_description
1 polymer ?
#
loop_
_entity_poly.entity_id
_entity_poly.type
_entity_poly.pdbx_seq_one_letter_code
_entity_poly.pdbx_strand_id
1 'polypeptide(L)'
;MNLFYTLVDKEQKIVVITSSVSGEGKSTISANLAISCAMSGNKVILVDSDMRRSSQSEIFKYETDKEGLSDVLAGRCQWQNVIMKDVAQKV
;
A
#
# COMPACT_ATOMS: atom_id res chain seq x y z
N MET A 1 15.73 7.64 -13.01
CA MET A 1 15.22 6.41 -13.66
C MET A 1 13.72 6.32 -13.36
N ASN A 2 12.87 6.13 -14.37
CA ASN A 2 11.43 5.95 -14.15
C ASN A 2 11.19 4.55 -13.59
N LEU A 3 10.40 4.42 -12.52
CA LEU A 3 10.11 3.14 -11.87
C LEU A 3 9.54 2.10 -12.85
N PHE A 4 8.67 2.52 -13.78
CA PHE A 4 8.11 1.61 -14.77
C PHE A 4 9.17 1.05 -15.72
N TYR A 5 10.21 1.82 -16.04
CA TYR A 5 11.31 1.34 -16.88
C TYR A 5 12.06 0.19 -16.20
N THR A 6 12.34 0.31 -14.90
CA THR A 6 12.98 -0.74 -14.11
C THR A 6 12.11 -2.00 -13.95
N LEU A 7 10.79 -1.81 -13.85
CA LEU A 7 9.84 -2.91 -13.61
C LEU A 7 9.51 -3.69 -14.89
N VAL A 8 9.44 -3.01 -16.04
CA VAL A 8 9.17 -3.62 -17.36
C VAL A 8 10.25 -4.61 -17.75
N ASP A 9 11.53 -4.24 -17.59
CA ASP A 9 12.67 -5.10 -17.95
C ASP A 9 12.73 -6.41 -17.15
N LYS A 10 12.07 -6.48 -16.00
CA LYS A 10 12.12 -7.63 -15.09
C LYS A 10 10.79 -8.39 -14.97
N GLU A 11 9.76 -8.01 -15.73
CA GLU A 11 8.37 -8.48 -15.57
C GLU A 11 7.86 -8.42 -14.11
N GLN A 12 8.41 -7.51 -13.28
CA GLN A 12 8.07 -7.44 -11.86
C GLN A 12 6.94 -6.45 -11.62
N LYS A 13 5.93 -6.88 -10.87
CA LYS A 13 4.75 -6.07 -10.50
C LYS A 13 4.74 -5.68 -9.02
N ILE A 14 5.79 -6.03 -8.27
CA ILE A 14 5.87 -5.82 -6.83
C ILE A 14 7.03 -4.89 -6.52
N VAL A 15 6.75 -3.83 -5.78
CA VAL A 15 7.73 -2.85 -5.32
C VAL A 15 7.66 -2.77 -3.80
N VAL A 16 8.80 -2.91 -3.14
CA VAL A 16 8.94 -2.68 -1.70
C VAL A 16 9.52 -1.29 -1.50
N ILE A 17 8.84 -0.49 -0.68
CA ILE A 17 9.33 0.83 -0.26
C ILE A 17 9.74 0.72 1.21
N THR A 18 11.01 1.02 1.48
CA THR A 18 11.58 1.05 2.82
C THR A 18 12.41 2.32 3.00
N SER A 19 12.73 2.65 4.24
CA SER A 19 13.54 3.81 4.61
C SER A 19 14.60 3.40 5.61
N SER A 20 15.68 4.16 5.70
CA SER A 20 16.79 3.85 6.61
C SER A 20 16.41 4.16 8.05
N VAL A 21 15.54 5.16 8.26
CA VAL A 21 15.00 5.53 9.57
C VAL A 21 13.49 5.79 9.52
N SER A 22 12.86 5.81 10.70
CA SER A 22 11.46 6.21 10.85
C SER A 22 11.29 7.70 10.57
N GLY A 23 10.18 8.09 9.94
CA GLY A 23 9.84 9.50 9.70
C GLY A 23 10.33 10.10 8.37
N GLU A 24 11.05 9.35 7.52
CA GLU A 24 11.53 9.85 6.21
C GLU A 24 10.43 9.98 5.13
N GLY A 25 9.15 9.86 5.52
CA GLY A 25 8.03 9.99 4.59
C GLY A 25 7.76 8.75 3.73
N LYS A 26 8.32 7.58 4.06
CA LYS A 26 8.12 6.31 3.32
C LYS A 26 6.64 6.02 3.03
N SER A 27 5.79 6.18 4.05
CA SER A 27 4.36 5.88 3.96
C SER A 27 3.65 6.86 3.03
N THR A 28 3.98 8.14 3.12
CA THR A 28 3.45 9.21 2.25
C THR A 28 3.86 9.01 0.80
N ILE A 29 5.13 8.67 0.56
CA ILE A 29 5.63 8.37 -0.80
C ILE A 29 4.91 7.13 -1.34
N SER A 30 4.76 6.08 -0.54
CA SER A 30 4.07 4.85 -0.94
C SER A 30 2.61 5.11 -1.31
N ALA A 31 1.90 5.91 -0.52
CA ALA A 31 0.51 6.30 -0.78
C ALA A 31 0.39 7.07 -2.10
N ASN A 32 1.18 8.13 -2.28
CA ASN A 32 1.12 8.96 -3.48
C ASN A 32 1.55 8.21 -4.74
N LEU A 33 2.56 7.33 -4.64
CA LEU A 33 2.96 6.48 -5.75
C LEU A 33 1.82 5.55 -6.16
N ALA A 34 1.17 4.87 -5.20
CA ALA A 34 0.05 3.99 -5.48
C ALA A 34 -1.12 4.73 -6.15
N ILE A 35 -1.46 5.93 -5.65
CA ILE A 35 -2.48 6.81 -6.23
C ILE A 35 -2.10 7.21 -7.67
N SER A 36 -0.87 7.67 -7.89
CA SER A 36 -0.39 8.10 -9.22
C SER A 36 -0.40 6.94 -10.23
N CYS A 37 0.02 5.75 -9.82
CA CYS A 37 -0.06 4.55 -10.65
C CYS A 37 -1.51 4.18 -10.98
N ALA A 38 -2.42 4.28 -10.01
CA ALA A 38 -3.85 4.01 -10.20
C ALA A 38 -4.53 5.04 -11.12
N MET A 39 -4.23 6.33 -10.95
CA MET A 39 -4.70 7.41 -11.82
C MET A 39 -4.21 7.27 -13.27
N SER A 40 -3.06 6.61 -13.46
CA SER A 40 -2.52 6.27 -14.79
C SER A 40 -3.19 5.01 -15.39
N GLY A 41 -4.27 4.51 -14.80
CA GLY A 41 -5.05 3.37 -15.29
C GLY A 41 -4.57 1.98 -14.85
N ASN A 42 -3.55 1.90 -13.98
CA ASN A 42 -3.06 0.62 -13.50
C ASN A 42 -3.94 0.07 -12.37
N LYS A 43 -4.11 -1.26 -12.32
CA LYS A 43 -4.69 -1.93 -11.15
C LYS A 43 -3.63 -2.06 -10.06
N VAL A 44 -3.74 -1.24 -9.01
CA VAL A 44 -2.75 -1.14 -7.95
C VAL A 44 -3.36 -1.58 -6.62
N ILE A 45 -2.56 -2.28 -5.81
CA ILE A 45 -2.83 -2.52 -4.39
C ILE A 45 -1.66 -1.97 -3.59
N LEU A 46 -1.97 -1.11 -2.61
CA LEU A 46 -1.00 -0.67 -1.61
C LEU A 46 -1.18 -1.55 -0.38
N VAL A 47 -0.08 -2.17 0.07
CA VAL A 47 -0.07 -3.06 1.23
C VAL A 47 0.74 -2.39 2.33
N ASP A 48 0.09 -2.04 3.45
CA ASP A 48 0.81 -1.58 4.64
C ASP A 48 1.38 -2.77 5.39
N SER A 49 2.70 -2.94 5.30
CA SER A 49 3.44 -4.00 6.00
C SER A 49 4.02 -3.54 7.34
N ASP A 50 3.83 -2.27 7.72
CA ASP A 50 4.24 -1.73 9.02
C ASP A 50 3.14 -1.92 10.06
N MET A 51 2.96 -3.18 10.51
CA MET A 51 1.87 -3.57 11.41
C MET A 51 1.99 -3.01 12.84
N ARG A 52 3.15 -2.43 13.21
CA ARG A 52 3.35 -1.85 14.55
C ARG A 52 2.79 -0.44 14.65
N ARG A 53 2.95 0.36 13.59
CA ARG A 53 2.51 1.75 13.52
C ARG A 53 2.06 2.05 12.10
N SER A 54 0.87 1.55 11.75
CA SER A 54 0.28 1.82 10.44
C SER A 54 0.08 3.33 10.27
N SER A 55 0.84 3.92 9.34
CA SER A 55 0.62 5.32 8.94
C SER A 55 -0.45 5.41 7.84
N GLN A 56 -0.73 4.31 7.15
CA GLN A 56 -1.70 4.31 6.05
C GLN A 56 -3.13 4.50 6.56
N SER A 57 -3.46 3.99 7.75
CA SER A 57 -4.76 4.25 8.39
C SER A 57 -5.03 5.73 8.64
N GLU A 58 -3.99 6.48 9.04
CA GLU A 58 -4.08 7.93 9.24
C GLU A 58 -4.21 8.68 7.91
N ILE A 59 -3.37 8.34 6.93
CA ILE A 59 -3.37 8.97 5.59
C ILE A 59 -4.72 8.79 4.90
N PHE A 60 -5.28 7.58 4.94
CA PHE A 60 -6.53 7.24 4.25
C PHE A 60 -7.76 7.29 5.14
N LYS A 61 -7.61 7.72 6.40
CA LYS A 61 -8.70 7.92 7.38
C LYS A 61 -9.65 6.72 7.50
N TYR A 62 -9.09 5.52 7.65
CA TYR A 62 -9.88 4.31 7.87
C TYR A 62 -9.72 3.75 9.29
N GLU A 63 -10.77 3.07 9.74
CA GLU A 63 -10.84 2.48 11.07
C GLU A 63 -9.85 1.31 11.20
N THR A 64 -9.03 1.32 12.25
CA THR A 64 -7.96 0.34 12.51
C THR A 64 -8.41 -0.87 13.31
N ASP A 65 -9.65 -0.89 13.76
CA ASP A 65 -10.27 -1.97 14.55
C ASP A 65 -10.80 -3.12 13.68
N LYS A 66 -10.72 -2.99 12.35
CA LYS A 66 -11.10 -4.03 11.39
C LYS A 66 -9.96 -5.00 11.11
N GLU A 67 -10.34 -6.19 10.66
CA GLU A 67 -9.40 -7.21 10.19
C GLU A 67 -8.47 -6.64 9.10
N GLY A 68 -7.18 -6.97 9.19
CA GLY A 68 -6.16 -6.44 8.29
C GLY A 68 -5.17 -7.50 7.83
N LEU A 69 -3.99 -7.04 7.37
CA LEU A 69 -2.94 -7.93 6.85
C LEU A 69 -2.47 -8.96 7.89
N SER A 70 -2.43 -8.59 9.17
CA SER A 70 -2.06 -9.49 10.26
C SER A 70 -3.03 -10.66 10.44
N ASP A 71 -4.33 -10.44 10.27
CA ASP A 71 -5.37 -11.46 10.33
C ASP A 71 -5.30 -12.45 9.18
N VAL A 72 -5.04 -11.93 7.97
CA VAL A 72 -4.81 -12.74 6.77
C VAL A 72 -3.60 -13.65 6.94
N LEU A 73 -2.46 -13.11 7.40
CA LEU A 73 -1.24 -13.89 7.59
C LEU A 73 -1.37 -14.93 8.73
N ALA A 74 -2.24 -14.67 9.71
CA ALA A 74 -2.56 -15.62 10.76
C ALA A 74 -3.62 -16.66 10.35
N GLY A 75 -4.16 -16.60 9.13
CA GLY A 75 -5.18 -17.51 8.63
C GLY A 75 -6.57 -17.31 9.24
N ARG A 76 -6.83 -16.13 9.85
CA ARG A 76 -8.12 -15.82 10.49
C ARG A 76 -9.19 -15.40 9.50
N CYS A 77 -8.80 -14.77 8.40
CA CYS A 77 -9.72 -14.34 7.34
C CYS A 77 -9.09 -14.45 5.94
N GLN A 78 -9.92 -14.36 4.90
CA GLN A 78 -9.48 -14.33 3.50
C GLN A 78 -9.06 -12.91 3.11
N TRP A 79 -7.97 -12.78 2.34
CA TRP A 79 -7.41 -11.47 1.98
C TRP A 79 -8.37 -10.56 1.22
N GLN A 80 -9.30 -11.14 0.45
CA GLN A 80 -10.33 -10.41 -0.29
C GLN A 80 -11.26 -9.62 0.64
N ASN A 81 -11.43 -10.08 1.89
CA ASN A 81 -12.33 -9.46 2.86
C ASN A 81 -11.73 -8.21 3.51
N VAL A 82 -10.39 -8.07 3.48
CA VAL A 82 -9.67 -6.96 4.12
C VAL A 82 -9.19 -5.91 3.11
N ILE A 83 -9.52 -6.05 1.82
CA ILE A 83 -9.18 -5.05 0.81
C ILE A 83 -10.17 -3.89 0.86
N MET A 84 -9.63 -2.70 1.07
CA MET A 84 -10.33 -1.45 0.84
C MET A 84 -10.21 -1.03 -0.62
N LYS A 85 -11.35 -0.72 -1.26
CA LYS A 85 -11.43 -0.30 -2.66
C LYS A 85 -11.69 1.21 -2.78
N ASP A 86 -11.29 1.78 -3.92
CA ASP A 86 -11.57 3.16 -4.32
C ASP A 86 -11.12 4.23 -3.31
N VAL A 87 -10.07 3.93 -2.56
CA VAL A 87 -9.56 4.78 -1.47
C VAL A 87 -9.02 6.11 -2.01
N ALA A 88 -8.45 6.12 -3.21
CA ALA A 88 -7.92 7.32 -3.87
C ALA A 88 -9.00 8.35 -4.23
N GLN A 89 -10.29 7.98 -4.28
CA GLN A 89 -11.39 8.90 -4.58
C GLN A 89 -11.89 9.65 -3.33
N LYS A 90 -11.37 9.31 -2.15
CA LYS A 90 -11.77 9.88 -0.86
C LYS A 90 -10.77 10.89 -0.28
N VAL A 91 -9.66 11.14 -1.00
CA VAL A 91 -8.57 12.04 -0.59
C VAL A 91 -8.63 13.33 -1.41
#